data_AF-A0A2N2DTZ5-F1
#
_entry.id   AF-A0A2N2DTZ5-F1
#
_cell.length_a   1.000
_cell.length_b   1.000
_cell.length_c   1.000
_cell.angle_alpha   90.00
_cell.angle_beta   90.00
_cell.angle_gamma   90.00
#
_symmetry.space_group_name_H-M   'P 1'
#
loop_
_entity.id
_entity.type
_entity.pdbx_description
1 polymer ?
#
loop_
_entity_poly.entity_id
_entity_poly.type
_entity_poly.pdbx_seq_one_letter_code
_entity_poly.pdbx_strand_id
1 'polypeptide(L)'
;MVRNIKKYKKAVILMILWGLLVPGICTASSGDITHYAGIGDGGDQDGELLSAEFNCPWGIAIDGLGNLVLVDTDNHKIKIVKGNKVETLAGCYEQRDTFVLRGWDC
;
A
#
# COMPACT_ATOMS: atom_id res chain seq x y z
N MET A 1 -47.31 45.88 -10.21
CA MET A 1 -47.03 44.71 -11.07
C MET A 1 -45.57 44.19 -11.03
N VAL A 2 -44.58 44.84 -10.36
CA VAL A 2 -43.13 44.49 -10.49
C VAL A 2 -42.53 43.71 -9.28
N ARG A 3 -43.30 43.45 -8.23
CA ARG A 3 -42.78 42.84 -6.97
C ARG A 3 -42.37 41.36 -7.10
N ASN A 4 -42.83 40.65 -8.13
CA ASN A 4 -42.61 39.21 -8.29
C ASN A 4 -41.30 38.85 -9.01
N ILE A 5 -40.85 39.64 -9.99
CA ILE A 5 -39.64 39.32 -10.79
C ILE A 5 -38.36 39.33 -9.96
N LYS A 6 -38.26 40.24 -8.97
CA LYS A 6 -37.10 40.30 -8.06
C LYS A 6 -37.02 39.08 -7.14
N LYS A 7 -38.17 38.49 -6.77
CA LYS A 7 -38.25 37.29 -5.94
C LYS A 7 -37.75 36.06 -6.71
N TYR A 8 -38.12 35.92 -7.98
CA TYR A 8 -37.68 34.80 -8.81
C TYR A 8 -36.22 34.93 -9.26
N LYS A 9 -35.71 36.14 -9.55
CA LYS A 9 -34.29 36.32 -9.86
C LYS A 9 -33.36 35.89 -8.71
N LYS A 10 -33.74 36.18 -7.47
CA LYS A 10 -32.99 35.72 -6.28
C LYS A 10 -33.06 34.20 -6.11
N ALA A 11 -34.22 33.58 -6.33
CA ALA A 11 -34.39 32.13 -6.23
C ALA A 11 -33.61 31.38 -7.32
N VAL A 12 -33.60 31.88 -8.57
CA VAL A 12 -32.86 31.28 -9.69
C VAL A 12 -31.34 31.39 -9.46
N ILE A 13 -30.85 32.53 -8.96
CA ILE A 13 -29.44 32.70 -8.60
C ILE A 13 -29.03 31.74 -7.46
N LEU A 14 -29.88 31.55 -6.44
CA LEU A 14 -29.63 30.59 -5.35
C LEU A 14 -29.60 29.13 -5.84
N MET A 15 -30.45 28.76 -6.79
CA MET A 15 -30.48 27.41 -7.37
C MET A 15 -29.22 27.12 -8.20
N ILE A 16 -28.70 28.09 -8.95
CA ILE A 16 -27.44 27.96 -9.70
C ILE A 16 -26.24 27.91 -8.74
N LEU A 17 -26.28 28.67 -7.64
CA LEU A 17 -25.21 28.69 -6.64
C LEU A 17 -25.12 27.38 -5.83
N TRP A 18 -26.24 26.67 -5.62
CA TRP A 18 -26.27 25.36 -4.95
C TRP A 18 -26.04 24.18 -5.89
N GLY A 19 -26.32 24.33 -7.18
CA GLY A 19 -26.03 23.30 -8.19
C GLY A 19 -24.55 23.16 -8.56
N LEU A 20 -23.71 24.17 -8.24
CA LEU A 20 -22.27 24.14 -8.51
C LEU A 20 -21.45 23.41 -7.43
N LEU A 21 -22.07 22.96 -6.34
CA LEU A 21 -21.41 22.33 -5.19
C LEU A 21 -21.81 20.87 -4.99
N VAL A 22 -22.21 20.18 -6.04
CA VAL A 22 -22.21 18.71 -6.04
C VAL A 22 -21.06 18.29 -6.94
N PRO A 23 -19.85 18.03 -6.41
CA PRO A 23 -18.90 17.22 -7.13
C PRO A 23 -19.47 15.79 -7.15
N GLY A 24 -20.45 15.58 -8.03
CA GLY A 24 -21.03 14.29 -8.39
C GLY A 24 -20.10 13.54 -9.33
N ILE A 25 -18.80 13.63 -9.10
CA ILE A 25 -17.89 12.60 -9.56
C ILE A 25 -17.83 11.64 -8.39
N CYS A 26 -18.74 10.66 -8.42
CA CYS A 26 -18.35 9.34 -7.96
C CYS A 26 -17.15 8.97 -8.83
N THR A 27 -15.94 9.24 -8.36
CA THR A 27 -14.75 8.65 -8.96
C THR A 27 -14.98 7.17 -8.75
N ALA A 28 -15.37 6.46 -9.81
CA ALA A 28 -15.07 5.04 -9.83
C ALA A 28 -13.60 4.98 -9.42
N SER A 29 -13.28 4.30 -8.33
CA SER A 29 -11.89 4.05 -7.99
C SER A 29 -11.36 3.31 -9.21
N SER A 30 -10.67 4.03 -10.10
CA SER A 30 -9.79 3.42 -11.07
C SER A 30 -8.97 2.45 -10.23
N GLY A 31 -9.07 1.16 -10.54
CA GLY A 31 -8.26 0.14 -9.87
C GLY A 31 -6.82 0.36 -10.29
N ASP A 32 -6.21 1.43 -9.76
CA ASP A 32 -4.88 1.86 -10.12
C ASP A 32 -3.90 0.78 -9.65
N ILE A 33 -3.24 0.15 -10.61
CA ILE A 33 -2.19 -0.80 -10.33
C ILE A 33 -0.92 0.01 -10.08
N THR A 34 -0.42 -0.04 -8.85
CA THR A 34 0.82 0.63 -8.47
C THR A 34 1.88 -0.40 -8.10
N HIS A 35 3.14 -0.11 -8.45
CA HIS A 35 4.28 -0.89 -7.98
C HIS A 35 4.49 -0.62 -6.48
N TYR A 36 4.22 -1.61 -5.65
CA TYR A 36 4.24 -1.43 -4.19
C TYR A 36 5.62 -1.69 -3.56
N ALA A 37 6.28 -2.80 -3.93
CA ALA A 37 7.58 -3.21 -3.41
C ALA A 37 8.35 -4.06 -4.43
N GLY A 38 9.68 -4.12 -4.30
CA GLY A 38 10.57 -4.94 -5.12
C GLY A 38 11.24 -4.16 -6.25
N ILE A 39 12.39 -4.63 -6.73
CA ILE A 39 13.02 -4.12 -7.97
C ILE A 39 12.59 -4.88 -9.24
N GLY A 40 12.00 -6.07 -9.08
CA GLY A 40 11.54 -6.92 -10.19
C GLY A 40 12.56 -7.96 -10.66
N ASP A 41 13.83 -7.81 -10.28
CA ASP A 41 14.87 -8.83 -10.44
C ASP A 41 14.88 -9.80 -9.25
N GLY A 42 15.22 -11.06 -9.53
CA GLY A 42 15.33 -12.10 -8.50
C GLY A 42 16.54 -11.87 -7.61
N GLY A 43 16.33 -11.83 -6.30
CA GLY A 43 17.37 -11.63 -5.29
C GLY A 43 16.81 -11.69 -3.88
N ASP A 44 17.61 -11.34 -2.87
CA ASP A 44 17.29 -11.55 -1.44
C ASP A 44 17.59 -10.32 -0.56
N GLN A 45 17.82 -9.17 -1.17
CA GLN A 45 18.07 -7.93 -0.45
C GLN A 45 16.84 -7.44 0.33
N ASP A 46 17.02 -7.19 1.62
CA ASP A 46 16.08 -6.44 2.46
C ASP A 46 16.39 -4.93 2.41
N GLY A 47 15.46 -4.08 2.84
CA GLY A 47 15.67 -2.62 2.81
C GLY A 47 14.39 -1.81 2.57
N GLU A 48 14.53 -0.65 1.94
CA GLU A 48 13.39 0.17 1.53
C GLU A 48 12.54 -0.56 0.47
N LEU A 49 11.24 -0.25 0.40
CA LEU A 49 10.26 -0.90 -0.50
C LEU A 49 10.76 -1.16 -1.92
N LEU A 50 11.34 -0.13 -2.56
CA LEU A 50 11.78 -0.16 -3.96
C LEU A 50 13.24 -0.60 -4.13
N SER A 51 13.93 -0.94 -3.04
CA SER A 51 15.28 -1.51 -3.06
C SER A 51 15.31 -2.98 -2.64
N ALA A 52 14.19 -3.49 -2.12
CA ALA A 52 14.07 -4.88 -1.74
C ALA A 52 14.04 -5.78 -2.97
N GLU A 53 14.54 -7.00 -2.80
CA GLU A 53 14.53 -8.04 -3.81
C GLU A 53 13.75 -9.25 -3.28
N PHE A 54 13.07 -9.92 -4.20
CA PHE A 54 12.27 -11.10 -3.94
C PHE A 54 12.56 -12.15 -5.00
N ASN A 55 12.51 -13.43 -4.65
CA ASN A 55 12.77 -14.53 -5.57
C ASN A 55 11.60 -15.53 -5.58
N CYS A 56 10.77 -15.43 -6.63
CA CYS A 56 9.56 -16.23 -6.79
C CYS A 56 8.62 -16.23 -5.56
N PRO A 57 8.14 -15.05 -5.11
CA PRO A 57 7.18 -15.01 -4.03
C PRO A 57 5.84 -15.64 -4.46
N TRP A 58 5.29 -16.54 -3.63
CA TRP A 58 4.07 -17.29 -3.97
C TRP A 58 2.84 -16.93 -3.14
N GLY A 59 3.04 -16.38 -1.95
CA GLY A 59 1.94 -16.09 -1.03
C GLY A 59 2.09 -14.72 -0.40
N ILE A 60 0.96 -14.04 -0.20
CA ILE A 60 0.88 -12.79 0.55
C ILE A 60 -0.29 -12.85 1.54
N ALA A 61 -0.13 -12.22 2.70
CA ALA A 61 -1.15 -12.06 3.72
C ALA A 61 -0.96 -10.71 4.42
N ILE A 62 -2.01 -10.22 5.08
CA ILE A 62 -1.92 -9.03 5.94
C ILE A 62 -2.02 -9.49 7.39
N ASP A 63 -1.12 -9.02 8.25
CA ASP A 63 -1.16 -9.32 9.68
C ASP A 63 -2.20 -8.47 10.44
N GLY A 64 -2.39 -8.73 11.74
CA GLY A 64 -3.34 -7.98 12.57
C GLY A 64 -2.98 -6.52 12.81
N LEU A 65 -1.77 -6.09 12.41
CA LEU A 65 -1.28 -4.72 12.51
C LEU A 65 -1.33 -3.98 11.17
N GLY A 66 -1.75 -4.65 10.09
CA GLY A 66 -1.81 -4.08 8.75
C GLY A 66 -0.52 -4.17 7.94
N ASN A 67 0.46 -4.97 8.38
CA ASN A 67 1.70 -5.21 7.65
C ASN A 67 1.50 -6.32 6.61
N LEU A 68 2.18 -6.22 5.47
CA LEU A 68 2.13 -7.26 4.44
C LEU A 68 3.19 -8.31 4.70
N VAL A 69 2.77 -9.56 4.90
CA VAL A 69 3.63 -10.73 5.03
C VAL A 69 3.65 -11.46 3.71
N LEU A 70 4.83 -11.82 3.22
CA LEU A 70 5.01 -12.55 1.96
C LEU A 70 5.94 -13.74 2.12
N VAL A 71 5.68 -14.78 1.34
CA VAL A 71 6.49 -16.00 1.28
C VAL A 71 7.38 -15.91 0.05
N ASP A 72 8.68 -15.75 0.28
CA ASP A 72 9.74 -15.66 -0.72
C ASP A 72 10.32 -17.06 -0.96
N THR A 73 9.68 -17.79 -1.89
CA THR A 73 9.76 -19.26 -1.98
C THR A 73 11.15 -19.75 -2.34
N ASP A 74 11.79 -19.16 -3.36
CA ASP A 74 13.10 -19.63 -3.83
C ASP A 74 14.23 -19.17 -2.90
N ASN A 75 13.98 -18.14 -2.09
CA ASN A 75 14.87 -17.75 -1.00
C ASN A 75 14.59 -18.52 0.31
N HIS A 76 13.56 -19.36 0.35
CA HIS A 76 13.07 -20.06 1.55
C HIS A 76 12.82 -19.14 2.74
N LYS A 77 12.35 -17.92 2.49
CA LYS A 77 12.18 -16.88 3.51
C LYS A 77 10.74 -16.43 3.63
N ILE A 78 10.40 -15.99 4.84
CA ILE A 78 9.19 -15.22 5.11
C ILE A 78 9.64 -13.79 5.31
N LYS A 79 9.14 -12.87 4.50
CA LYS A 79 9.45 -11.43 4.59
C LYS A 79 8.19 -10.67 5.01
N ILE A 80 8.40 -9.51 5.63
CA ILE A 80 7.34 -8.59 6.05
C ILE A 80 7.64 -7.19 5.58
N VAL A 81 6.60 -6.49 5.14
CA VAL A 81 6.61 -5.08 4.81
C VAL A 81 5.98 -4.31 5.95
N LYS A 82 6.79 -3.54 6.69
CA LYS A 82 6.35 -2.68 7.79
C LYS A 82 6.57 -1.23 7.40
N GLY A 83 5.48 -0.50 7.13
CA GLY A 83 5.57 0.87 6.63
C GLY A 83 6.29 0.92 5.28
N ASN A 84 7.46 1.54 5.23
CA ASN A 84 8.25 1.71 4.00
C ASN A 84 9.45 0.74 3.89
N LYS A 85 9.48 -0.30 4.72
CA LYS A 85 10.64 -1.20 4.81
C LYS A 85 10.24 -2.67 4.72
N VAL A 86 11.09 -3.44 4.05
CA VAL A 86 11.03 -4.90 3.94
C VAL A 86 12.06 -5.52 4.87
N GLU A 87 11.63 -6.52 5.65
CA GLU A 87 12.46 -7.24 6.61
C GLU A 87 12.20 -8.76 6.51
N THR A 88 13.25 -9.57 6.65
CA THR A 88 13.10 -11.02 6.81
C THR A 88 12.60 -11.35 8.23
N LEU A 89 11.48 -12.06 8.32
CA LEU A 89 10.93 -12.59 9.58
C LEU A 89 11.48 -13.97 9.94
N ALA A 90 11.69 -14.82 8.94
CA ALA A 90 12.12 -16.19 9.12
C ALA A 90 12.79 -16.74 7.85
N GLY A 91 13.59 -17.79 8.00
CA GLY A 91 14.27 -18.46 6.88
C GLY A 91 15.73 -18.07 6.71
N CYS A 92 16.38 -17.50 7.74
CA CYS A 92 17.83 -17.47 7.77
C CYS A 92 18.37 -18.90 7.92
N TYR A 93 19.35 -19.25 7.08
CA TYR A 93 20.15 -20.43 7.32
C TYR A 93 21.12 -20.10 8.47
N GLU A 94 20.84 -20.58 9.68
CA GLU A 94 21.88 -20.65 10.71
C GLU A 94 23.01 -21.54 10.18
N GLN A 95 24.12 -20.93 9.78
CA GLN A 95 25.37 -21.69 9.66
C GLN A 95 25.65 -22.26 11.05
N ARG A 96 25.57 -23.58 11.17
CA ARG A 96 25.96 -24.31 12.39
C ARG A 96 27.47 -24.29 12.59
N ASP A 97 28.03 -23.11 12.75
CA ASP A 97 29.41 -22.95 13.17
C ASP A 97 29.43 -22.43 14.61
N THR A 98 29.36 -23.39 15.52
CA THR A 98 29.88 -23.34 16.90
C THR A 98 29.23 -22.33 17.85
N PHE A 99 28.39 -22.85 18.77
CA PHE A 99 28.06 -22.31 20.10
C PHE A 99 28.45 -20.82 20.35
N VAL A 100 27.73 -19.90 19.74
CA VAL A 100 27.68 -18.51 20.19
C VAL A 100 26.22 -18.15 20.39
N LEU A 101 25.85 -17.87 21.64
CA LEU A 101 24.57 -17.25 21.98
C LEU A 101 24.57 -15.82 21.45
N ARG A 102 24.25 -15.64 20.17
CA ARG A 102 23.81 -14.34 19.65
C ARG A 102 22.33 -14.45 19.37
N GLY A 103 21.57 -13.68 20.15
CA GLY A 103 20.15 -13.55 19.94
C GLY A 103 19.92 -12.94 18.58
N TRP A 104 19.09 -13.61 17.78
CA TRP A 104 18.45 -13.06 16.59
C TRP A 104 19.46 -12.58 15.54
N ASP A 105 20.21 -13.50 14.94
CA ASP A 105 20.95 -13.20 13.71
C ASP A 105 20.04 -13.41 12.48
N CYS A 106 19.32 -12.32 12.17
CA CYS A 106 18.96 -11.82 10.84
C CYS A 106 18.84 -10.29 10.92
#